data_AF-A0A1Y1L3J3-F1
#
_entry.id   AF-A0A1Y1L3J3-F1
#
_cell.length_a   1.000
_cell.length_b   1.000
_cell.length_c   1.000
_cell.angle_alpha   90.00
_cell.angle_beta   90.00
_cell.angle_gamma   90.00
#
_symmetry.space_group_name_H-M   'P 1'
#
loop_
_entity.id
_entity.type
_entity.pdbx_description
1 polymer ?
#
loop_
_entity_poly.entity_id
_entity_poly.type
_entity_poly.pdbx_seq_one_letter_code
_entity_poly.pdbx_strand_id
1 'polypeptide(L)'
;GQAVSLAVANQTGSNYATGFSAAGYAPIVVNDSYIGGLVRQYGNLSFSRIYQAGHSVAWYQPETAFQVFARIMMGTSVSTGETISLSSFNTTGPSVASHEDKLPAMPSTTCYIR
;
A
#
# COMPACT_ATOMS: atom_id res chain seq x y z
N GLY A 1 -10.09 2.91 -3.84
CA GLY A 1 -9.13 2.99 -2.71
C GLY A 1 -8.53 4.38 -2.58
N GLN A 2 -7.62 4.76 -3.48
CA GLN A 2 -6.85 6.01 -3.38
C GLN A 2 -7.72 7.27 -3.20
N ALA A 3 -8.74 7.49 -4.02
CA ALA A 3 -9.61 8.67 -3.91
C ALA A 3 -10.28 8.78 -2.54
N VAL A 4 -10.68 7.64 -1.96
CA VAL A 4 -11.26 7.58 -0.60
C VAL A 4 -10.22 7.94 0.44
N SER A 5 -8.98 7.44 0.33
CA SER A 5 -7.91 7.81 1.28
C SER A 5 -7.60 9.32 1.28
N LEU A 6 -7.66 9.97 0.11
CA LEU A 6 -7.48 11.42 0.00
C LEU A 6 -8.67 12.18 0.61
N ALA A 7 -9.90 11.69 0.40
CA ALA A 7 -11.08 12.27 1.03
C ALA A 7 -11.02 12.18 2.56
N VAL A 8 -10.57 11.04 3.11
CA VAL A 8 -10.36 10.87 4.56
C VAL A 8 -9.30 11.86 5.07
N ALA A 9 -8.18 12.01 4.36
CA ALA A 9 -7.14 12.97 4.73
C ALA A 9 -7.67 14.40 4.80
N ASN A 10 -8.48 14.82 3.82
CA ASN A 10 -9.11 16.14 3.78
C ASN A 10 -10.08 16.38 4.94
N GLN A 11 -10.74 15.34 5.45
CA GLN A 11 -11.65 15.44 6.60
C GLN A 11 -10.92 15.38 7.95
N THR A 12 -9.69 14.87 8.00
CA THR A 12 -8.95 14.67 9.26
C THR A 12 -8.32 15.97 9.75
N GLY A 13 -7.96 16.89 8.85
CA GLY A 13 -7.43 18.22 9.21
C GLY A 13 -6.53 18.81 8.13
N SER A 14 -6.22 20.10 8.24
CA SER A 14 -5.44 20.83 7.23
C SER A 14 -4.05 20.24 6.97
N ASN A 15 -3.36 19.77 8.02
CA ASN A 15 -2.05 19.14 7.90
C ASN A 15 -2.10 17.82 7.11
N TYR A 16 -3.14 17.01 7.33
CA TYR A 16 -3.33 15.77 6.57
C TYR A 16 -3.79 16.05 5.14
N ALA A 17 -4.67 17.04 4.93
CA ALA A 17 -5.15 17.45 3.61
C ALA A 17 -3.99 17.79 2.66
N THR A 18 -2.98 18.53 3.14
CA THR A 18 -1.81 18.91 2.35
C THR A 18 -0.71 17.85 2.39
N GLY A 19 -0.33 17.39 3.58
CA GLY A 19 0.79 16.48 3.79
C GLY A 19 0.56 15.08 3.21
N PHE A 20 -0.63 14.51 3.40
CA PHE A 20 -0.95 13.20 2.83
C PHE A 20 -1.14 13.26 1.32
N SER A 21 -1.72 14.33 0.79
CA SER A 21 -1.87 14.52 -0.66
C SER A 21 -0.52 14.69 -1.35
N ALA A 22 0.46 15.32 -0.68
CA ALA A 22 1.82 15.50 -1.17
C ALA A 22 2.70 14.24 -1.02
N ALA A 23 2.35 13.31 -0.14
CA ALA A 23 3.12 12.09 0.07
C ALA A 23 3.11 11.18 -1.17
N GLY A 24 4.27 10.63 -1.50
CA GLY A 24 4.44 9.67 -2.59
C GLY A 24 4.17 8.23 -2.16
N TYR A 25 4.00 7.33 -3.11
CA TYR A 25 3.97 5.90 -2.87
C TYR A 25 5.39 5.34 -2.73
N ALA A 26 5.69 4.75 -1.57
CA ALA A 26 6.91 4.04 -1.28
C ALA A 26 6.66 2.51 -1.25
N PRO A 27 7.68 1.68 -1.55
CA PRO A 27 7.53 0.22 -1.52
C PRO A 27 7.31 -0.30 -0.10
N ILE A 28 6.40 -1.26 0.06
CA ILE A 28 6.30 -2.06 1.29
C ILE A 28 7.33 -3.17 1.17
N VAL A 29 8.53 -2.92 1.70
CA VAL A 29 9.64 -3.88 1.74
C VAL A 29 9.32 -4.89 2.82
N VAL A 30 9.07 -6.14 2.43
CA VAL A 30 8.71 -7.22 3.35
C VAL A 30 9.97 -7.90 3.88
N ASN A 31 10.93 -8.14 3.00
CA ASN A 31 12.26 -8.68 3.26
C ASN A 31 13.25 -8.20 2.18
N ASP A 32 14.48 -8.71 2.19
CA ASP A 32 15.57 -8.27 1.31
C ASP A 32 15.30 -8.39 -0.20
N SER A 33 14.35 -9.25 -0.60
CA SER A 33 14.07 -9.54 -2.01
C SER A 33 12.61 -9.34 -2.41
N TYR A 34 11.71 -9.04 -1.47
CA TYR A 34 10.28 -9.01 -1.73
C TYR A 34 9.62 -7.68 -1.37
N ILE A 35 8.90 -7.12 -2.36
CA ILE A 35 8.03 -5.95 -2.21
C ILE A 35 6.58 -6.42 -2.31
N GLY A 36 5.86 -6.35 -1.20
CA GLY A 36 4.48 -6.84 -1.11
C GLY A 36 3.43 -5.83 -1.57
N GLY A 37 3.84 -4.59 -1.87
CA GLY A 37 2.92 -3.53 -2.27
C GLY A 37 3.53 -2.15 -2.24
N LEU A 38 2.67 -1.14 -2.30
CA LEU A 38 3.03 0.27 -2.14
C LEU A 38 2.22 0.88 -1.00
N VAL A 39 2.84 1.81 -0.27
CA VAL A 39 2.20 2.61 0.76
C VAL A 39 2.44 4.09 0.53
N ARG A 40 1.39 4.87 0.65
CA ARG A 40 1.46 6.32 0.91
C ARG A 40 1.21 6.52 2.39
N GLN A 41 2.10 7.21 3.10
CA GLN A 41 1.95 7.49 4.51
C GLN A 41 2.30 8.95 4.81
N TYR A 42 1.49 9.59 5.65
CA TYR A 42 1.79 10.86 6.29
C TYR A 42 1.36 10.76 7.75
N GLY A 43 2.32 10.84 8.66
CA GLY A 43 2.10 10.59 10.09
C GLY A 43 1.36 9.28 10.35
N ASN A 44 0.20 9.38 11.02
CA ASN A 44 -0.63 8.24 11.40
C ASN A 44 -1.60 7.77 10.31
N LEU A 45 -1.68 8.45 9.17
CA LEU A 45 -2.55 8.07 8.08
C LEU A 45 -1.73 7.40 6.97
N SER A 46 -2.12 6.18 6.62
CA SER A 46 -1.51 5.43 5.51
C SER A 46 -2.57 4.81 4.59
N PHE A 47 -2.26 4.75 3.30
CA PHE A 47 -3.00 3.98 2.31
C PHE A 47 -2.06 3.00 1.61
N SER A 48 -2.38 1.71 1.71
CA SER A 48 -1.56 0.63 1.15
C SER A 48 -2.29 -0.08 0.02
N ARG A 49 -1.60 -0.28 -1.11
CA ARG A 49 -1.99 -1.17 -2.19
C ARG A 49 -1.13 -2.43 -2.09
N ILE A 50 -1.73 -3.53 -1.65
CA ILE A 50 -1.05 -4.83 -1.56
C ILE A 50 -1.21 -5.58 -2.88
N TYR A 51 -0.13 -6.11 -3.42
CA TYR A 51 -0.12 -6.80 -4.70
C TYR A 51 -0.69 -8.22 -4.57
N GLN A 52 -1.27 -8.73 -5.67
CA GLN A 52 -1.78 -10.10 -5.77
C GLN A 52 -2.70 -10.51 -4.60
N ALA A 53 -3.45 -9.55 -4.06
CA ALA A 53 -4.35 -9.73 -2.93
C ALA A 53 -5.77 -9.30 -3.27
N GLY A 54 -6.73 -10.18 -3.00
CA GLY A 54 -8.16 -9.87 -3.06
C GLY A 54 -8.70 -9.26 -1.76
N HIS A 55 -9.99 -9.47 -1.52
CA HIS A 55 -10.69 -8.94 -0.34
C HIS A 55 -10.05 -9.40 0.99
N SER A 56 -9.70 -10.68 1.07
CA SER A 56 -9.06 -11.29 2.25
C SER A 56 -7.53 -11.19 2.16
N VAL A 57 -7.00 -9.97 2.31
CA VAL A 57 -5.56 -9.68 2.05
C VAL A 57 -4.62 -10.64 2.78
N ALA A 58 -4.85 -10.92 4.07
CA ALA A 58 -3.99 -11.80 4.87
C ALA A 58 -4.00 -13.27 4.40
N TRP A 59 -5.01 -13.71 3.64
CA TRP A 59 -5.02 -15.04 3.02
C TRP A 59 -4.08 -15.11 1.82
N TYR A 60 -4.11 -14.09 0.95
CA TYR A 60 -3.29 -14.05 -0.26
C TYR A 60 -1.84 -13.63 0.01
N GLN A 61 -1.65 -12.75 1.00
CA GLN A 61 -0.39 -12.08 1.29
C GLN A 61 -0.13 -12.06 2.81
N PRO A 62 0.03 -13.23 3.46
CA PRO A 62 0.10 -13.33 4.92
C PRO A 62 1.28 -12.57 5.52
N GLU A 63 2.48 -12.69 4.93
CA GLU A 63 3.68 -12.01 5.42
C GLU A 63 3.58 -10.49 5.26
N THR A 64 3.17 -10.02 4.08
CA THR A 64 2.97 -8.58 3.82
C THR A 64 1.93 -7.98 4.77
N ALA A 65 0.81 -8.67 4.97
CA ALA A 65 -0.24 -8.21 5.88
C ALA A 65 0.25 -8.14 7.33
N PHE A 66 1.02 -9.14 7.77
CA PHE A 66 1.63 -9.14 9.11
C PHE A 66 2.63 -8.00 9.30
N GLN A 67 3.52 -7.76 8.32
CA GLN A 67 4.48 -6.66 8.37
C GLN A 67 3.79 -5.30 8.48
N VAL A 68 2.77 -5.05 7.65
CA VAL A 68 1.97 -3.81 7.72
C VAL A 68 1.33 -3.66 9.11
N PHE A 69 0.68 -4.71 9.63
CA PHE A 69 0.05 -4.69 10.94
C PHE A 69 1.06 -4.39 12.05
N ALA A 70 2.17 -5.14 12.10
CA ALA A 70 3.19 -4.98 13.13
C ALA A 70 3.79 -3.56 13.11
N ARG A 71 4.08 -3.02 11.92
CA ARG A 71 4.66 -1.67 11.77
C ARG A 71 3.70 -0.57 12.22
N ILE A 72 2.41 -0.72 11.94
CA ILE A 72 1.38 0.20 12.46
C ILE A 72 1.33 0.14 13.99
N MET A 73 1.31 -1.06 14.56
CA MET A 73 1.27 -1.25 16.03
C MET A 73 2.52 -0.71 16.74
N MET A 74 3.69 -0.80 16.10
CA MET A 74 4.95 -0.27 16.62
C MET A 74 5.18 1.21 16.32
N GLY A 75 4.35 1.83 15.47
CA GLY A 75 4.52 3.22 15.05
C GLY A 75 5.75 3.46 14.15
N THR A 76 6.23 2.42 13.47
CA THR A 76 7.37 2.49 12.53
C THR A 76 6.90 2.79 11.09
N SER A 77 7.84 3.10 10.20
CA SER A 77 7.56 3.24 8.76
C SER A 77 6.84 2.00 8.23
N VAL A 78 5.66 2.16 7.62
CA VAL A 78 4.96 1.02 6.99
C VAL A 78 5.75 0.48 5.79
N SER A 79 6.51 1.36 5.12
CA SER A 79 7.35 1.02 3.97
C SER A 79 8.54 0.13 4.36
N THR A 80 9.32 0.55 5.36
CA THR A 80 10.64 -0.04 5.68
C THR A 80 10.72 -0.72 7.04
N GLY A 81 9.83 -0.39 7.99
CA GLY A 81 9.93 -0.81 9.39
C GLY A 81 10.90 0.00 10.25
N GLU A 82 11.51 1.05 9.69
CA GLU A 82 12.43 1.93 10.43
C GLU A 82 11.70 2.80 11.45
N THR A 83 12.42 3.23 12.48
CA THR A 83 11.90 4.17 13.47
C THR A 83 11.67 5.54 12.83
N ILE A 84 10.49 6.11 13.03
CA ILE A 84 10.08 7.39 12.44
C ILE A 84 9.42 8.30 13.48
N SER A 85 9.39 9.60 13.19
CA SER A 85 8.58 10.55 13.95
C SER A 85 7.23 10.75 13.27
N LEU A 86 6.17 10.19 13.84
CA LEU A 86 4.80 10.27 13.30
C LEU A 86 4.26 11.72 13.22
N SER A 87 4.89 12.69 13.90
CA SER A 87 4.51 14.10 13.81
C SER A 87 4.88 14.75 12.49
N SER A 88 5.88 14.23 11.78
CA SER A 88 6.46 14.86 10.59
C SER A 88 6.76 13.90 9.44
N PHE A 89 6.66 12.59 9.65
CA PHE A 89 7.03 11.61 8.66
C PHE A 89 6.08 11.61 7.45
N ASN A 90 6.67 11.53 6.26
CA ASN A 90 5.98 11.32 5.00
C ASN A 90 6.76 10.35 4.10
N THR A 91 6.04 9.60 3.28
CA THR A 91 6.68 8.78 2.24
C THR A 91 6.97 9.60 1.00
N THR A 92 8.05 9.25 0.31
CA THR A 92 8.46 9.84 -0.97
C THR A 92 8.34 8.81 -2.08
N GLY A 93 8.06 9.26 -3.30
CA GLY A 93 7.86 8.40 -4.47
C GLY A 93 6.80 8.93 -5.43
N PRO A 94 6.36 8.13 -6.41
CA PRO A 94 5.34 8.52 -7.39
C PRO A 94 4.00 8.88 -6.73
N SER A 95 3.24 9.79 -7.35
CA SER A 95 1.91 10.20 -6.85
C SER A 95 0.81 9.17 -7.11
N VAL A 96 1.09 8.16 -7.94
CA VAL A 96 0.17 7.09 -8.36
C VAL A 96 0.84 5.74 -8.13
N ALA A 97 0.08 4.79 -7.60
CA ALA A 97 0.51 3.39 -7.49
C ALA A 97 0.32 2.71 -8.86
N SER A 98 1.32 2.77 -9.75
CA SER A 98 1.22 2.35 -11.16
C SER A 98 1.67 0.90 -11.45
N HIS A 99 1.93 0.08 -10.43
CA HIS A 99 2.35 -1.30 -10.67
C HIS A 99 1.24 -2.16 -11.30
N GLU A 100 1.64 -2.92 -12.31
CA GLU A 100 0.82 -3.85 -13.07
C GLU A 100 1.62 -5.12 -13.31
N ASP A 101 0.99 -6.27 -13.07
CA ASP A 101 1.58 -7.57 -13.34
C ASP A 101 1.20 -8.05 -14.75
N LYS A 102 2.14 -8.72 -15.42
CA LYS A 102 1.87 -9.33 -16.72
C LYS A 102 1.10 -10.63 -16.53
N LEU A 103 -0.15 -10.63 -16.98
CA LEU A 103 -0.97 -11.84 -16.99
C LEU A 103 -0.41 -12.88 -17.97
N PRO A 104 -0.54 -14.18 -17.64
CA PRO A 104 -0.24 -15.24 -18.61
C PRO A 104 -1.18 -15.13 -19.81
N ALA A 105 -0.76 -15.69 -20.95
CA ALA A 105 -1.62 -15.78 -22.12
C ALA A 105 -2.90 -16.54 -21.78
N MET A 106 -4.06 -16.01 -22.20
CA MET A 106 -5.33 -16.71 -22.00
C MET A 106 -5.31 -18.06 -22.73
N PRO A 107 -5.81 -19.14 -22.13
CA PRO A 107 -5.91 -20.43 -22.79
C PRO A 107 -6.87 -20.34 -24.00
N SER A 108 -6.66 -21.18 -25.01
CA SER A 108 -7.55 -21.24 -26.18
C SER A 108 -8.96 -21.68 -25.77
N THR A 109 -9.99 -21.03 -26.30
CA THR A 109 -11.39 -21.39 -26.04
C THR A 109 -11.71 -22.78 -26.57
N THR A 110 -11.94 -23.75 -25.68
CA THR A 110 -12.47 -25.06 -26.06
C THR A 110 -14.00 -25.01 -26.10
N CYS A 111 -14.57 -25.14 -27.30
CA CYS A 111 -16.01 -25.25 -27.47
C CYS A 111 -16.46 -26.68 -27.16
N TYR A 112 -17.19 -26.89 -26.06
CA TYR A 112 -17.84 -28.16 -25.77
C TYR A 112 -19.22 -28.15 -26.40
N ILE A 113 -19.32 -28.63 -27.65
CA ILE A 113 -20.60 -28.87 -28.31
C ILE A 113 -21.15 -30.21 -27.77
N ARG A 114 -22.38 -30.20 -27.27
CA ARG A 114 -23.15 -31.40 -26.88
C ARG A 114 -23.96 -31.90 -28.07
#